data_AF-A0A7W0PE99-F1
#
_entry.id   AF-A0A7W0PE99-F1
#
_cell.length_a   1.000
_cell.length_b   1.000
_cell.length_c   1.000
_cell.angle_alpha   90.00
_cell.angle_beta   90.00
_cell.angle_gamma   90.00
#
_symmetry.space_group_name_H-M   'P 1'
#
loop_
_entity.id
_entity.type
_entity.pdbx_description
1 polymer ?
#
loop_
_entity_poly.entity_id
_entity_poly.type
_entity_poly.pdbx_seq_one_letter_code
_entity_poly.pdbx_strand_id
1 'polypeptide(L)'
;MYSDIMQRTQVYLSTDDVALLDRASARTGASRSELIRRAIQDRYGDRDWSARRSALRASAGAWQERGLTGKQYVEAIRGDLNERLERLGWS
;
A
#
# COMPACT_ATOMS: atom_id res chain seq x y z
N MET A 1 9.64 5.75 17.50
CA MET A 1 8.83 5.97 16.29
C MET A 1 8.90 4.68 15.49
N TYR A 2 7.92 3.78 15.67
CA TYR A 2 7.94 2.48 14.99
C TYR A 2 7.64 2.71 13.51
N SER A 3 8.59 2.37 12.63
CA SER A 3 8.25 2.05 11.24
C SER A 3 7.13 1.01 11.28
N ASP A 4 6.06 1.23 10.52
CA ASP A 4 5.03 0.23 10.27
C ASP A 4 5.66 -0.91 9.45
N ILE A 5 6.39 -1.79 10.12
CA ILE A 5 7.04 -2.94 9.50
C ILE A 5 5.92 -3.92 9.17
N MET A 6 5.56 -3.99 7.88
CA MET A 6 4.62 -4.99 7.38
C MET A 6 5.10 -6.40 7.71
N GLN A 7 4.45 -7.07 8.66
CA GLN A 7 4.75 -8.46 8.99
C GLN A 7 4.14 -9.40 7.94
N ARG A 8 4.92 -10.38 7.49
CA ARG A 8 4.45 -11.43 6.58
C ARG A 8 3.92 -12.60 7.41
N THR A 9 2.67 -12.95 7.20
CA THR A 9 2.02 -14.10 7.84
C THR A 9 1.39 -14.97 6.77
N GLN A 10 1.53 -16.29 6.90
CA GLN A 10 0.83 -17.26 6.06
C GLN A 10 -0.57 -17.51 6.61
N VAL A 11 -1.58 -17.40 5.74
CA VAL A 11 -2.97 -17.68 6.07
C VAL A 11 -3.45 -18.83 5.20
N TYR A 12 -4.05 -19.84 5.82
CA TYR A 12 -4.70 -20.93 5.10
C TYR A 12 -6.11 -20.49 4.72
N LEU A 13 -6.47 -20.69 3.46
CA LEU A 13 -7.75 -20.32 2.89
C LEU A 13 -8.36 -21.57 2.25
N SER A 14 -9.67 -21.73 2.41
CA SER A 14 -10.40 -22.76 1.68
C SER A 14 -10.49 -22.42 0.19
N THR A 15 -10.85 -23.39 -0.63
CA THR A 15 -11.11 -23.16 -2.06
C THR A 15 -12.22 -22.13 -2.27
N ASP A 16 -13.23 -22.13 -1.41
CA ASP A 16 -14.34 -21.17 -1.46
C ASP A 16 -13.89 -19.75 -1.12
N ASP A 17 -13.01 -19.60 -0.12
CA ASP A 17 -12.41 -18.31 0.24
C ASP A 17 -11.60 -17.72 -0.93
N VAL A 18 -10.82 -18.57 -1.61
CA VAL A 18 -10.06 -18.15 -2.79
C VAL A 18 -11.00 -17.71 -3.91
N ALA A 19 -12.08 -18.47 -4.17
CA ALA A 19 -13.06 -18.11 -5.19
C ALA A 19 -13.79 -16.79 -4.87
N LEU A 20 -14.08 -16.52 -3.59
CA LEU A 20 -14.64 -15.25 -3.13
C LEU A 20 -13.67 -14.09 -3.37
N LEU A 21 -12.39 -14.26 -3.02
CA LEU A 21 -11.35 -13.27 -3.23
C LEU A 21 -11.11 -13.00 -4.72
N ASP A 22 -11.21 -14.00 -5.58
CA ASP A 22 -11.06 -13.85 -7.02
C ASP A 22 -12.19 -13.03 -7.65
N ARG A 23 -13.43 -13.31 -7.25
CA ARG A 23 -14.58 -12.50 -7.67
C ARG A 23 -14.45 -11.05 -7.19
N ALA A 24 -14.00 -10.85 -5.94
CA ALA A 24 -13.78 -9.52 -5.40
C ALA A 24 -12.62 -8.78 -6.09
N SER A 25 -11.55 -9.50 -6.44
CA SER A 25 -10.42 -8.97 -7.20
C SER A 25 -10.87 -8.51 -8.58
N ALA A 26 -11.60 -9.35 -9.33
CA ALA A 26 -12.15 -9.01 -10.64
C ALA A 26 -13.07 -7.78 -10.59
N ARG A 27 -13.90 -7.65 -9.54
CA ARG A 27 -14.83 -6.53 -9.38
C ARG A 27 -14.14 -5.22 -8.96
N THR A 28 -13.04 -5.29 -8.21
CA THR A 28 -12.43 -4.11 -7.57
C THR A 28 -11.05 -3.72 -8.11
N GLY A 29 -10.42 -4.59 -8.92
CA GLY A 29 -9.04 -4.45 -9.37
C GLY A 29 -7.99 -4.60 -8.25
N ALA A 30 -8.39 -4.91 -7.02
CA ALA A 30 -7.48 -5.03 -5.89
C ALA A 30 -6.89 -6.44 -5.78
N SER A 31 -5.63 -6.54 -5.36
CA SER A 31 -4.98 -7.83 -5.12
C SER A 31 -5.60 -8.57 -3.92
N ARG A 32 -5.48 -9.91 -3.89
CA ARG A 32 -5.96 -10.75 -2.79
C ARG A 32 -5.42 -10.28 -1.42
N SER A 33 -4.14 -9.95 -1.33
CA SER A 33 -3.52 -9.46 -0.09
C SER A 33 -4.10 -8.13 0.38
N GLU A 34 -4.47 -7.24 -0.55
CA GLU A 34 -5.13 -5.97 -0.22
C GLU A 34 -6.57 -6.20 0.22
N LEU A 35 -7.29 -7.13 -0.40
CA LEU A 35 -8.65 -7.51 0.02
C LEU A 35 -8.66 -8.11 1.42
N ILE A 36 -7.72 -9.01 1.73
CA ILE A 36 -7.53 -9.58 3.07
C ILE A 36 -7.23 -8.48 4.09
N ARG A 37 -6.32 -7.55 3.75
CA ARG A 37 -6.00 -6.42 4.62
C ARG A 37 -7.22 -5.54 4.89
N ARG A 38 -8.04 -5.25 3.87
CA ARG A 38 -9.29 -4.49 4.02
C ARG A 38 -10.27 -5.22 4.94
N ALA A 39 -10.45 -6.53 4.76
CA ALA A 39 -11.33 -7.32 5.62
C ALA A 39 -10.86 -7.31 7.08
N ILE A 40 -9.56 -7.40 7.34
CA ILE A 40 -8.99 -7.28 8.69
C ILE A 40 -9.27 -5.89 9.27
N GLN A 41 -9.03 -4.82 8.51
CA GLN A 41 -9.24 -3.45 9.00
C GLN A 41 -10.72 -3.10 9.17
N ASP A 42 -11.61 -3.58 8.30
CA ASP A 42 -13.05 -3.40 8.47
C ASP A 42 -13.57 -4.13 9.71
N ARG A 43 -12.97 -5.29 10.04
CA ARG A 43 -13.42 -6.12 11.17
C ARG A 43 -12.78 -5.76 12.50
N TYR A 44 -11.51 -5.38 12.49
CA TYR A 44 -10.68 -5.20 13.70
C TYR A 44 -10.00 -3.83 13.78
N GLY A 45 -10.13 -2.97 12.77
CA GLY A 45 -9.53 -1.64 12.77
C GLY A 45 -10.37 -0.62 13.54
N ASP A 46 -9.70 0.40 14.08
CA ASP A 46 -10.37 1.55 14.68
C ASP A 46 -11.04 2.44 13.62
N ARG A 47 -12.18 3.06 13.97
CA ARG A 47 -12.97 3.90 13.05
C ARG A 47 -12.16 4.99 12.34
N ASP A 48 -11.17 5.55 13.03
CA ASP A 48 -10.34 6.64 12.50
C ASP A 48 -9.39 6.16 11.39
N TRP A 49 -8.93 4.91 11.49
CA TRP A 49 -8.04 4.30 10.51
C TRP A 49 -8.78 3.85 9.24
N SER A 50 -9.99 3.30 9.37
CA SER A 50 -10.80 2.90 8.20
C SER A 50 -11.23 4.11 7.36
N ALA A 51 -11.59 5.22 8.00
CA ALA A 51 -11.89 6.49 7.37
C ALA A 51 -10.67 7.05 6.61
N ARG A 52 -9.50 7.08 7.25
CA ARG A 52 -8.24 7.51 6.63
C ARG A 52 -7.84 6.62 5.46
N ARG A 53 -7.99 5.30 5.57
CA ARG A 53 -7.71 4.33 4.49
C ARG A 53 -8.62 4.54 3.28
N SER A 54 -9.88 4.89 3.51
CA SER A 54 -10.84 5.18 2.44
C SER A 54 -10.49 6.48 1.71
N ALA A 55 -10.10 7.53 2.44
CA ALA A 55 -9.62 8.77 1.85
C ALA A 55 -8.36 8.56 0.98
N LEU A 56 -7.40 7.74 1.45
CA LEU A 56 -6.22 7.38 0.64
C LEU A 56 -6.58 6.58 -0.61
N ARG A 57 -7.57 5.68 -0.54
CA ARG A 57 -8.07 4.95 -1.72
C ARG A 57 -8.78 5.86 -2.72
N ALA A 58 -9.50 6.88 -2.27
CA ALA A 58 -10.10 7.87 -3.17
C ALA A 58 -9.03 8.66 -3.95
N SER A 59 -7.83 8.81 -3.39
CA SER A 59 -6.68 9.41 -4.09
C SER A 59 -5.84 8.44 -4.92
N ALA A 60 -6.09 7.13 -4.81
CA ALA A 60 -5.31 6.10 -5.50
C ALA A 60 -5.67 6.10 -7.00
N GLY A 61 -4.74 6.57 -7.83
CA GLY A 61 -4.95 6.77 -9.28
C GLY A 61 -4.47 8.13 -9.77
N ALA A 62 -4.40 9.13 -8.89
CA ALA A 62 -3.90 10.48 -9.22
C ALA A 62 -2.45 10.51 -9.74
N TRP A 63 -1.70 9.43 -9.54
CA TRP A 63 -0.32 9.27 -9.98
C TRP A 63 -0.15 8.39 -11.23
N GLN A 64 -1.23 7.82 -11.80
CA GLN A 64 -1.13 6.92 -12.96
C GLN A 64 -0.72 7.62 -14.27
N GLU A 65 -0.83 8.94 -14.37
CA GLU A 65 -0.44 9.69 -15.58
C GLU A 65 1.06 10.02 -15.66
N ARG A 66 1.86 9.62 -14.66
CA ARG A 66 3.32 9.77 -14.71
C ARG A 66 3.93 8.39 -14.92
N GLY A 67 4.46 8.14 -16.11
CA GLY A 67 5.12 6.90 -16.53
C GLY A 67 6.44 6.59 -15.81
N LEU A 68 6.54 6.91 -14.52
CA LEU A 68 7.68 6.60 -13.67
C LEU A 68 7.41 5.27 -12.99
N THR A 69 8.26 4.28 -13.27
CA THR A 69 8.27 3.04 -12.50
C THR A 69 8.60 3.34 -11.03
N GLY A 70 8.11 2.50 -10.10
CA GLY A 70 8.38 2.68 -8.67
C GLY A 70 9.87 2.76 -8.32
N LYS A 71 10.73 2.09 -9.12
CA LYS A 71 12.19 2.18 -9.01
C LYS A 71 12.69 3.59 -9.39
N GLN A 72 12.25 4.13 -10.52
CA GLN A 72 12.64 5.47 -10.98
C GLN A 72 12.20 6.56 -10.00
N TYR A 73 11.04 6.39 -9.36
CA TYR A 73 10.57 7.31 -8.33
C TYR A 73 11.46 7.32 -7.08
N VAL A 74 11.84 6.14 -6.59
CA VAL A 74 12.74 6.02 -5.43
C VAL A 74 14.13 6.57 -5.73
N GLU A 75 14.66 6.32 -6.94
CA GLU A 75 15.94 6.89 -7.38
C GLU A 75 15.90 8.43 -7.45
N ALA A 76 14.82 9.01 -8.00
CA ALA A 76 14.67 10.46 -8.08
C ALA A 76 14.62 11.13 -6.70
N ILE A 77 13.92 10.52 -5.73
CA ILE A 77 13.85 11.04 -4.36
C ILE A 77 15.19 10.87 -3.63
N ARG A 78 15.91 9.78 -3.87
CA ARG A 78 17.24 9.56 -3.27
C ARG A 78 18.29 10.54 -3.80
N GLY A 79 18.24 10.87 -5.09
CA GLY A 79 19.12 11.88 -5.67
C GLY A 79 18.97 13.26 -5.00
N ASP A 80 17.73 13.76 -4.92
CA ASP A 80 17.41 15.04 -4.26
C ASP A 80 17.77 15.04 -2.77
N LEU A 81 17.56 13.91 -2.08
CA LEU A 81 17.92 13.75 -0.68
C LEU A 81 19.44 13.79 -0.47
N ASN A 82 20.23 13.11 -1.31
CA ASN A 82 21.69 13.11 -1.20
C ASN A 82 22.29 14.50 -1.46
N GLU A 83 21.86 15.20 -2.51
CA GLU A 83 22.30 16.59 -2.77
C GLU A 83 21.98 17.51 -1.58
N ARG A 84 20.82 17.29 -0.96
CA ARG A 84 20.40 18.07 0.20
C ARG A 84 21.22 17.75 1.45
N LEU A 85 21.61 16.50 1.66
CA LEU A 85 22.46 16.08 2.78
C LEU A 85 23.91 16.57 2.61
N GLU A 86 24.44 16.53 1.40
CA GLU A 86 25.76 17.09 1.07
C GLU A 86 25.79 18.61 1.32
N ARG A 87 24.74 19.33 0.92
CA ARG A 87 24.60 20.77 1.22
C ARG A 87 24.49 21.07 2.72
N LEU A 88 23.99 20.13 3.51
CA LEU A 88 23.92 20.25 4.98
C LEU A 88 25.20 19.78 5.67
N GLY A 89 26.19 19.30 4.92
CA GLY A 89 27.50 18.87 5.43
C GLY A 89 27.47 17.50 6.14
N TRP A 90 26.44 16.70 5.89
CA TRP A 90 26.26 15.39 6.51
C TRP A 90 26.44 14.34 5.41
N SER A 91 27.66 13.81 5.31
CA SER A 91 28.08 12.71 4.41
C SER A 91 28.90 11.72 5.21
#